data_AF-A0A5C6GCI4-F1
#
_entry.id   AF-A0A5C6GCI4-F1
#
_cell.length_a   1.000
_cell.length_b   1.000
_cell.length_c   1.000
_cell.angle_alpha   90.00
_cell.angle_beta   90.00
_cell.angle_gamma   90.00
#
_symmetry.space_group_name_H-M   'P 1'
#
loop_
_entity.id
_entity.type
_entity.pdbx_description
1 polymer ?
#
loop_
_entity_poly.entity_id
_entity_poly.type
_entity_poly.pdbx_seq_one_letter_code
_entity_poly.pdbx_strand_id
1 'polypeptide(L)'
;MTRILAFPRLSLYLVVVNSASSILARTDQTPGSHPICISGTQLEPPRSLPSMATSSQTVVDIHTHMYPPQYIKILESRATIPLVRKFPQAPEPRLILLDAELADLEKAMNDPSAKPPGRPLTSHFASLDQKIHFMDTHHIDVSVISLANPWLDFVNASHAGDIAKSVNNNFSAMCAKHHGRLFFFGTLPLTAPLEVLLASISHLSDLKYCRGVILGTSGLGKGLDDPNLIPIFEALAAANLLVFLHPHYGLPNGVWGPRASEYGHVLPLALGFPMETTIAVARMYLAGVFDQVRQLRMLLAHSGGTLPFLAGRIESCIFHDDQLVREGKVGPHRRTVWDVLKEQVYLDAVIYSEVGLKAAIDASGSDRLMFGTDHPFFPPITTDEQGQWESVRLNAEAVAKAVGQGSAEAKAIMGANAIRVLRLEERA
;
A
#
# COMPACT_ATOMS: atom_id res chain seq x y z
N MET A 1 37.51 -41.28 -31.43
CA MET A 1 38.27 -40.01 -31.35
C MET A 1 37.26 -38.88 -31.28
N THR A 2 36.83 -38.54 -30.06
CA THR A 2 35.73 -37.59 -29.82
C THR A 2 36.35 -36.35 -29.21
N ARG A 3 36.34 -35.23 -29.95
CA ARG A 3 36.93 -33.95 -29.55
C ARG A 3 36.04 -33.27 -28.51
N ILE A 4 36.59 -33.09 -27.31
CA ILE A 4 36.11 -32.18 -26.28
C ILE A 4 36.71 -30.81 -26.58
N LEU A 5 35.88 -29.79 -26.80
CA LEU A 5 36.32 -28.40 -26.89
C LEU A 5 36.01 -27.69 -25.56
N ALA A 6 37.08 -27.23 -24.91
CA ALA A 6 37.07 -26.49 -23.66
C ALA A 6 36.77 -25.00 -23.90
N PHE A 7 35.94 -24.40 -23.04
CA PHE A 7 35.74 -22.95 -22.95
C PHE A 7 36.76 -22.33 -21.97
N PRO A 8 37.33 -21.14 -22.24
CA PRO A 8 38.23 -20.48 -21.32
C PRO A 8 37.48 -19.67 -20.25
N ARG A 9 38.00 -19.73 -19.02
CA ARG A 9 37.59 -18.99 -17.82
C ARG A 9 37.83 -17.49 -17.98
N LEU A 10 36.83 -16.65 -17.69
CA LEU A 10 37.03 -15.24 -17.40
C LEU A 10 37.40 -15.03 -15.93
N SER A 11 38.53 -14.36 -15.69
CA SER A 11 38.98 -13.91 -14.37
C SER A 11 38.20 -12.67 -13.92
N LEU A 12 37.61 -12.74 -12.73
CA LEU A 12 36.95 -11.63 -12.05
C LEU A 12 38.00 -10.85 -11.25
N TYR A 13 38.28 -9.60 -11.63
CA TYR A 13 39.09 -8.68 -10.81
C TYR A 13 38.21 -8.05 -9.73
N LEU A 14 38.45 -8.43 -8.47
CA LEU A 14 37.85 -7.84 -7.29
C LEU A 14 38.74 -6.67 -6.82
N VAL A 15 38.24 -5.43 -6.92
CA VAL A 15 38.90 -4.26 -6.33
C VAL A 15 38.35 -4.07 -4.92
N VAL A 16 39.17 -4.40 -3.92
CA VAL A 16 38.91 -4.11 -2.50
C VAL A 16 39.50 -2.73 -2.20
N VAL A 17 38.63 -1.76 -1.87
CA VAL A 17 39.06 -0.45 -1.34
C VAL A 17 39.02 -0.53 0.17
N ASN A 18 40.21 -0.56 0.77
CA ASN A 18 40.43 -0.46 2.21
C ASN A 18 40.66 1.02 2.56
N SER A 19 39.84 1.59 3.44
CA SER A 19 40.14 2.87 4.08
C SER A 19 40.03 2.73 5.59
N ALA A 20 41.18 2.63 6.25
CA ALA A 20 41.35 2.88 7.67
C ALA A 20 42.08 4.22 7.82
N SER A 21 41.61 5.11 8.70
CA SER A 21 42.47 6.03 9.46
C SER A 21 41.70 6.76 10.58
N SER A 22 42.10 6.41 11.81
CA SER A 22 42.47 7.27 12.94
C SER A 22 41.48 8.24 13.60
N ILE A 23 41.17 7.87 14.83
CA ILE A 23 40.80 8.67 16.01
C ILE A 23 42.02 9.48 16.53
N LEU A 24 41.79 10.71 17.02
CA LEU A 24 42.51 11.42 18.12
C LEU A 24 41.74 12.72 18.46
N ALA A 25 41.16 12.85 19.67
CA ALA A 25 41.62 13.72 20.80
C ALA A 25 41.41 15.25 20.56
N ARG A 26 40.89 16.11 21.45
CA ARG A 26 40.84 16.16 22.94
C ARG A 26 40.01 17.41 23.41
N THR A 27 39.49 17.32 24.63
CA THR A 27 39.39 18.32 25.75
C THR A 27 38.45 19.53 25.75
N ASP A 28 37.54 19.50 26.74
CA ASP A 28 37.12 20.51 27.74
C ASP A 28 37.64 21.96 27.64
N GLN A 29 36.74 22.93 27.88
CA GLN A 29 36.71 23.72 29.14
C GLN A 29 35.57 24.77 29.15
N THR A 30 34.74 24.71 30.19
CA THR A 30 33.92 25.81 30.74
C THR A 30 34.77 26.73 31.61
N PRO A 31 34.35 28.00 31.81
CA PRO A 31 34.32 28.51 33.18
C PRO A 31 33.17 29.49 33.51
N GLY A 32 32.65 29.36 34.74
CA GLY A 32 32.72 30.46 35.71
C GLY A 32 31.55 31.44 35.82
N SER A 33 30.68 31.17 36.78
CA SER A 33 29.70 32.06 37.42
C SER A 33 30.31 33.17 38.29
N HIS A 34 29.66 34.33 38.42
CA HIS A 34 29.54 35.10 39.69
C HIS A 34 28.35 36.11 39.66
N PRO A 35 27.80 36.50 40.83
CA PRO A 35 26.40 36.91 41.00
C PRO A 35 26.18 38.43 41.17
N ILE A 36 24.99 38.93 40.86
CA ILE A 36 24.53 40.29 41.24
C ILE A 36 23.10 40.20 41.81
N CYS A 37 22.90 40.83 42.98
CA CYS A 37 21.64 40.90 43.72
C CYS A 37 20.70 42.01 43.24
N ILE A 38 19.42 41.63 43.10
CA ILE A 38 18.15 42.26 43.50
C ILE A 38 17.94 43.78 43.33
N SER A 39 16.94 44.16 42.53
CA SER A 39 15.90 45.12 42.94
C SER A 39 14.57 44.79 42.25
N GLY A 40 13.49 44.77 43.01
CA GLY A 40 12.16 44.40 42.55
C GLY A 40 11.40 45.57 41.95
N THR A 41 10.73 45.33 40.83
CA THR A 41 9.67 46.16 40.29
C THR A 41 8.49 45.26 39.88
N GLN A 42 7.30 45.64 40.33
CA GLN A 42 6.04 44.93 40.11
C GLN A 42 5.72 44.87 38.61
N LEU A 43 5.50 43.66 38.07
CA LEU A 43 5.02 43.41 36.71
C LEU A 43 3.50 43.23 36.73
N GLU A 44 2.81 44.06 35.94
CA GLU A 44 1.38 43.92 35.62
C GLU A 44 1.07 42.54 35.00
N PRO A 45 -0.15 42.01 35.18
CA PRO A 45 -0.50 40.71 34.61
C PRO A 45 -0.52 40.77 33.07
N PRO A 46 -0.01 39.74 32.37
CA PRO A 46 0.00 39.73 30.92
C PRO A 46 -1.42 39.69 30.37
N ARG A 47 -1.75 40.66 29.51
CA ARG A 47 -2.95 40.63 28.67
C ARG A 47 -2.96 39.31 27.90
N SER A 48 -4.06 38.57 28.01
CA SER A 48 -4.31 37.35 27.24
C SER A 48 -4.21 37.64 25.75
N LEU A 49 -3.17 37.10 25.11
CA LEU A 49 -3.09 37.02 23.66
C LEU A 49 -4.27 36.18 23.16
N PRO A 50 -4.96 36.57 22.08
CA PRO A 50 -5.97 35.72 21.48
C PRO A 50 -5.32 34.40 21.11
N SER A 51 -5.93 33.29 21.56
CA SER A 51 -5.62 31.95 21.12
C SER A 51 -5.67 31.93 19.59
N MET A 52 -4.51 31.97 18.95
CA MET A 52 -4.39 31.47 17.58
C MET A 52 -4.66 29.98 17.69
N ALA A 53 -5.87 29.57 17.32
CA ALA A 53 -6.16 28.18 17.02
C ALA A 53 -5.13 27.75 15.98
N THR A 54 -4.11 27.00 16.41
CA THR A 54 -3.30 26.19 15.51
C THR A 54 -4.30 25.27 14.83
N SER A 55 -4.65 25.53 13.58
CA SER A 55 -5.54 24.65 12.82
C SER A 55 -4.88 23.27 12.83
N SER A 56 -5.40 22.33 13.62
CA SER A 56 -4.89 20.96 13.65
C SER A 56 -5.11 20.39 12.26
N GLN A 57 -4.02 20.06 11.58
CA GLN A 57 -4.06 19.48 10.26
C GLN A 57 -4.72 18.10 10.34
N THR A 58 -5.73 17.85 9.49
CA THR A 58 -6.36 16.53 9.38
C THR A 58 -5.39 15.52 8.78
N VAL A 59 -5.13 14.42 9.49
CA VAL A 59 -4.35 13.28 9.02
C VAL A 59 -5.29 12.22 8.44
N VAL A 60 -4.97 11.73 7.24
CA VAL A 60 -5.76 10.72 6.53
C VAL A 60 -4.90 9.51 6.18
N ASP A 61 -5.37 8.33 6.58
CA ASP A 61 -4.80 7.04 6.18
C ASP A 61 -5.63 6.44 5.04
N ILE A 62 -5.07 6.41 3.82
CA ILE A 62 -5.74 5.83 2.64
C ILE A 62 -5.41 4.36 2.38
N HIS A 63 -4.46 3.78 3.10
CA HIS A 63 -3.98 2.42 2.87
C HIS A 63 -4.13 1.64 4.16
N THR A 64 -5.32 1.08 4.38
CA THR A 64 -5.67 0.51 5.68
C THR A 64 -6.82 -0.46 5.54
N HIS A 65 -6.68 -1.65 6.12
CA HIS A 65 -7.49 -2.80 5.74
C HIS A 65 -8.34 -3.35 6.88
N MET A 66 -9.39 -4.08 6.50
CA MET A 66 -10.24 -4.88 7.39
C MET A 66 -10.78 -6.13 6.71
N TYR A 67 -11.13 -7.14 7.51
CA TYR A 67 -11.99 -8.25 7.10
C TYR A 67 -13.30 -8.19 7.90
N PRO A 68 -14.44 -7.87 7.27
CA PRO A 68 -15.71 -7.84 7.97
C PRO A 68 -16.10 -9.26 8.42
N PRO A 69 -16.86 -9.42 9.53
CA PRO A 69 -17.18 -10.74 10.10
C PRO A 69 -17.79 -11.73 9.10
N GLN A 70 -18.63 -11.26 8.18
CA GLN A 70 -19.21 -12.12 7.14
C GLN A 70 -18.19 -12.66 6.13
N TYR A 71 -17.14 -11.89 5.84
CA TYR A 71 -16.07 -12.31 4.96
C TYR A 71 -15.18 -13.35 5.65
N ILE A 72 -14.92 -13.18 6.94
CA ILE A 72 -14.21 -14.18 7.75
C ILE A 72 -14.95 -15.52 7.73
N LYS A 73 -16.29 -15.53 7.87
CA LYS A 73 -17.09 -16.76 7.75
C LYS A 73 -16.92 -17.46 6.39
N ILE A 74 -16.80 -16.69 5.30
CA ILE A 74 -16.50 -17.26 3.98
C ILE A 74 -15.13 -17.95 4.03
N LEU A 75 -14.10 -17.28 4.56
CA LEU A 75 -12.76 -17.86 4.66
C LEU A 75 -12.68 -19.09 5.59
N GLU A 76 -13.45 -19.13 6.67
CA GLU A 76 -13.53 -20.27 7.59
C GLU A 76 -14.13 -21.52 6.93
N SER A 77 -15.04 -21.33 5.97
CA SER A 77 -15.70 -22.43 5.25
C SER A 77 -14.87 -23.03 4.09
N ARG A 78 -13.70 -22.44 3.79
CA ARG A 78 -12.88 -22.84 2.64
C ARG A 78 -11.91 -23.98 2.95
N ALA A 79 -11.65 -24.80 1.94
CA ALA A 79 -10.69 -25.90 2.00
C ALA A 79 -9.34 -25.58 1.35
N THR A 80 -9.29 -24.59 0.46
CA THR A 80 -8.08 -24.15 -0.26
C THR A 80 -7.86 -22.66 -0.06
N ILE A 81 -6.62 -22.20 -0.25
CA ILE A 81 -6.27 -20.78 -0.06
C ILE A 81 -7.14 -19.86 -0.91
N PRO A 82 -7.47 -18.65 -0.40
CA PRO A 82 -7.26 -18.21 0.98
C PRO A 82 -8.18 -18.95 1.96
N LEU A 83 -7.75 -19.19 3.19
CA LEU A 83 -8.62 -19.78 4.22
C LEU A 83 -8.28 -19.28 5.63
N VAL A 84 -9.24 -19.38 6.53
CA VAL A 84 -9.07 -19.18 7.97
C VAL A 84 -9.30 -20.50 8.69
N ARG A 85 -8.39 -20.87 9.60
CA ARG A 85 -8.53 -22.09 10.40
C ARG A 85 -7.96 -21.95 11.79
N LYS A 86 -8.64 -22.53 12.77
CA LYS A 86 -8.16 -22.63 14.15
C LYS A 86 -7.22 -23.83 14.31
N PHE A 87 -6.09 -23.61 14.97
CA PHE A 87 -5.10 -24.63 15.29
C PHE A 87 -4.90 -24.72 16.81
N PRO A 88 -4.78 -25.91 17.42
CA PRO A 88 -4.56 -26.06 18.86
C PRO A 88 -3.32 -25.33 19.39
N GLN A 89 -2.27 -25.25 18.57
CA GLN A 89 -1.00 -24.61 18.91
C GLN A 89 -1.01 -23.07 18.85
N ALA A 90 -2.14 -22.43 18.49
CA ALA A 90 -2.23 -20.97 18.39
C ALA A 90 -3.50 -20.41 19.07
N PRO A 91 -3.40 -19.29 19.83
CA PRO A 91 -4.54 -18.68 20.51
C PRO A 91 -5.52 -17.97 19.54
N GLU A 92 -5.06 -17.47 18.40
CA GLU A 92 -5.92 -16.92 17.33
C GLU A 92 -6.14 -17.95 16.20
N PRO A 93 -7.23 -17.81 15.43
CA PRO A 93 -7.32 -18.42 14.10
C PRO A 93 -6.15 -17.98 13.21
N ARG A 94 -5.73 -18.85 12.31
CA ARG A 94 -4.67 -18.57 11.35
C ARG A 94 -5.28 -18.19 10.01
N LEU A 95 -4.82 -17.08 9.47
CA LEU A 95 -5.12 -16.61 8.13
C LEU A 95 -4.00 -17.08 7.19
N ILE A 96 -4.36 -17.86 6.17
CA ILE A 96 -3.45 -18.39 5.16
C ILE A 96 -3.90 -17.84 3.81
N LEU A 97 -3.04 -17.05 3.17
CA LEU A 97 -3.34 -16.29 1.95
C LEU A 97 -2.42 -16.65 0.77
N LEU A 98 -1.16 -17.01 1.04
CA LEU A 98 -0.11 -17.09 0.03
C LEU A 98 0.29 -18.54 -0.24
N ASP A 99 0.68 -18.85 -1.47
CA ASP A 99 1.23 -20.17 -1.84
C ASP A 99 2.46 -20.55 -0.99
N ALA A 100 3.28 -19.56 -0.63
CA ALA A 100 4.46 -19.75 0.22
C ALA A 100 4.10 -20.32 1.62
N GLU A 101 2.85 -20.17 2.06
CA GLU A 101 2.37 -20.65 3.37
C GLU A 101 1.81 -22.09 3.30
N LEU A 102 1.68 -22.69 2.11
CA LEU A 102 1.07 -24.03 1.93
C LEU A 102 1.88 -25.17 2.56
N ALA A 103 3.22 -25.11 2.45
CA ALA A 103 4.08 -26.14 3.05
C ALA A 103 3.98 -26.15 4.58
N ASP A 104 3.92 -24.97 5.20
CA ASP A 104 3.72 -24.83 6.63
C ASP A 104 2.30 -25.27 7.05
N LEU A 105 1.29 -25.03 6.20
CA LEU A 105 -0.09 -25.49 6.43
C LEU A 105 -0.17 -27.02 6.48
N GLU A 106 0.39 -27.71 5.49
CA GLU A 106 0.40 -29.18 5.44
C GLU A 106 1.14 -29.76 6.66
N LYS A 107 2.29 -29.18 7.00
CA LYS A 107 3.07 -29.59 8.17
C LYS A 107 2.27 -29.44 9.47
N ALA A 108 1.63 -28.29 9.68
CA ALA A 108 0.84 -28.01 10.89
C ALA A 108 -0.47 -28.80 10.97
N MET A 109 -1.00 -29.29 9.84
CA MET A 109 -2.15 -30.20 9.82
C MET A 109 -1.77 -31.63 10.25
N ASN A 110 -0.53 -32.05 9.99
CA ASN A 110 -0.06 -33.41 10.27
C ASN A 110 0.72 -33.52 11.59
N ASP A 111 1.27 -32.43 12.09
CA ASP A 111 2.11 -32.39 13.30
C ASP A 111 1.70 -31.22 14.23
N PRO A 112 1.05 -31.49 15.38
CA PRO A 112 0.68 -30.47 16.35
C PRO A 112 1.85 -29.71 16.98
N SER A 113 3.08 -30.24 16.88
CA SER A 113 4.30 -29.58 17.36
C SER A 113 4.90 -28.60 16.33
N ALA A 114 4.42 -28.63 15.10
CA ALA A 114 4.86 -27.71 14.07
C ALA A 114 4.39 -26.27 14.35
N LYS A 115 5.18 -25.31 13.86
CA LYS A 115 4.87 -23.88 13.94
C LYS A 115 3.49 -23.60 13.31
N PRO A 116 2.66 -22.74 13.93
CA PRO A 116 1.39 -22.31 13.33
C PRO A 116 1.62 -21.67 11.94
N PRO A 117 0.85 -22.07 10.91
CA PRO A 117 1.02 -21.56 9.56
C PRO A 117 0.42 -20.15 9.43
N GLY A 118 0.77 -19.47 8.34
CA GLY A 118 0.25 -18.15 8.00
C GLY A 118 0.39 -17.13 9.13
N ARG A 119 -0.57 -16.21 9.23
CA ARG A 119 -0.57 -15.10 10.20
C ARG A 119 -1.74 -15.21 11.17
N PRO A 120 -1.64 -14.66 12.39
CA PRO A 120 -2.77 -14.62 13.30
C PRO A 120 -3.86 -13.68 12.73
N LEU A 121 -5.10 -14.17 12.69
CA LEU A 121 -6.28 -13.33 12.46
C LEU A 121 -6.63 -12.64 13.78
N THR A 122 -5.94 -11.54 14.07
CA THR A 122 -6.13 -10.75 15.29
C THR A 122 -7.40 -9.90 15.23
N SER A 123 -7.80 -9.33 16.37
CA SER A 123 -8.91 -8.36 16.44
C SER A 123 -8.69 -7.16 15.52
N HIS A 124 -7.45 -6.79 15.22
CA HIS A 124 -7.09 -5.68 14.34
C HIS A 124 -7.63 -5.83 12.91
N PHE A 125 -7.89 -7.05 12.44
CA PHE A 125 -8.55 -7.26 11.14
C PHE A 125 -10.07 -7.09 11.20
N ALA A 126 -10.70 -7.56 12.27
CA ALA A 126 -12.15 -7.79 12.31
C ALA A 126 -12.94 -6.74 13.12
N SER A 127 -12.32 -6.15 14.13
CA SER A 127 -12.96 -5.25 15.08
C SER A 127 -12.87 -3.79 14.62
N LEU A 128 -14.03 -3.15 14.47
CA LEU A 128 -14.10 -1.73 14.16
C LEU A 128 -13.58 -0.87 15.32
N ASP A 129 -13.87 -1.25 16.56
CA ASP A 129 -13.37 -0.52 17.73
C ASP A 129 -11.83 -0.60 17.80
N GLN A 130 -11.25 -1.73 17.38
CA GLN A 130 -9.79 -1.86 17.29
C GLN A 130 -9.20 -0.96 16.20
N LYS A 131 -9.90 -0.78 15.07
CA LYS A 131 -9.52 0.19 14.03
C LYS A 131 -9.53 1.62 14.59
N ILE A 132 -10.58 1.99 15.30
CA ILE A 132 -10.70 3.33 15.91
C ILE A 132 -9.64 3.55 16.98
N HIS A 133 -9.39 2.56 17.84
CA HIS A 133 -8.31 2.60 18.83
C HIS A 133 -6.95 2.81 18.16
N PHE A 134 -6.66 2.06 17.09
CA PHE A 134 -5.44 2.26 16.30
C PHE A 134 -5.35 3.69 15.74
N MET A 135 -6.45 4.23 15.18
CA MET A 135 -6.47 5.60 14.68
C MET A 135 -6.18 6.63 15.79
N ASP A 136 -6.80 6.48 16.96
CA ASP A 136 -6.63 7.38 18.09
C ASP A 136 -5.20 7.34 18.65
N THR A 137 -4.62 6.16 18.79
CA THR A 137 -3.23 5.96 19.23
C THR A 137 -2.21 6.62 18.31
N HIS A 138 -2.49 6.69 17.00
CA HIS A 138 -1.57 7.22 15.99
C HIS A 138 -1.96 8.61 15.47
N HIS A 139 -2.92 9.28 16.10
CA HIS A 139 -3.41 10.60 15.69
C HIS A 139 -3.87 10.65 14.22
N ILE A 140 -4.58 9.62 13.79
CA ILE A 140 -5.21 9.54 12.46
C ILE A 140 -6.66 9.98 12.61
N ASP A 141 -7.02 11.09 11.96
CA ASP A 141 -8.38 11.63 12.04
C ASP A 141 -9.34 10.82 11.17
N VAL A 142 -8.91 10.47 9.96
CA VAL A 142 -9.72 9.78 8.95
C VAL A 142 -9.02 8.56 8.39
N SER A 143 -9.74 7.45 8.23
CA SER A 143 -9.28 6.28 7.49
C SER A 143 -10.21 5.97 6.31
N VAL A 144 -9.60 5.68 5.16
CA VAL A 144 -10.29 5.14 3.99
C VAL A 144 -10.04 3.64 3.94
N ILE A 145 -10.88 2.87 4.64
CA ILE A 145 -10.68 1.43 4.83
C ILE A 145 -10.96 0.64 3.54
N SER A 146 -10.28 -0.48 3.36
CA SER A 146 -10.51 -1.41 2.24
C SER A 146 -10.61 -2.86 2.71
N LEU A 147 -11.32 -3.69 1.93
CA LEU A 147 -11.23 -5.15 2.09
C LEU A 147 -9.79 -5.57 1.79
N ALA A 148 -9.16 -6.31 2.71
CA ALA A 148 -7.83 -6.85 2.46
C ALA A 148 -7.83 -7.94 1.37
N ASN A 149 -6.65 -8.17 0.78
CA ASN A 149 -6.44 -9.22 -0.21
C ASN A 149 -6.81 -10.62 0.32
N PRO A 150 -7.35 -11.53 -0.49
CA PRO A 150 -7.47 -11.45 -1.95
C PRO A 150 -8.87 -11.06 -2.43
N TRP A 151 -9.56 -10.20 -1.68
CA TRP A 151 -10.85 -9.66 -2.07
C TRP A 151 -11.86 -10.76 -2.41
N LEU A 152 -12.38 -10.77 -3.64
CA LEU A 152 -13.35 -11.76 -4.11
C LEU A 152 -12.81 -12.61 -5.26
N ASP A 153 -11.50 -12.59 -5.48
CA ASP A 153 -10.86 -13.16 -6.68
C ASP A 153 -11.00 -14.70 -6.74
N PHE A 154 -11.31 -15.32 -5.60
CA PHE A 154 -11.56 -16.77 -5.46
C PHE A 154 -13.06 -17.15 -5.46
N VAL A 155 -13.95 -16.16 -5.45
CA VAL A 155 -15.40 -16.40 -5.29
C VAL A 155 -15.98 -16.88 -6.61
N ASN A 156 -16.85 -17.88 -6.56
CA ASN A 156 -17.54 -18.37 -7.76
C ASN A 156 -18.39 -17.26 -8.40
N ALA A 157 -18.32 -17.13 -9.72
CA ALA A 157 -19.02 -16.13 -10.51
C ALA A 157 -20.52 -16.00 -10.15
N SER A 158 -21.20 -17.12 -9.89
CA SER A 158 -22.63 -17.16 -9.56
C SER A 158 -23.00 -16.48 -8.23
N HIS A 159 -22.07 -16.38 -7.29
CA HIS A 159 -22.30 -15.76 -5.97
C HIS A 159 -21.52 -14.44 -5.78
N ALA A 160 -20.59 -14.14 -6.69
CA ALA A 160 -19.68 -13.01 -6.54
C ALA A 160 -20.41 -11.67 -6.42
N GLY A 161 -21.45 -11.44 -7.23
CA GLY A 161 -22.26 -10.22 -7.18
C GLY A 161 -22.94 -9.99 -5.83
N ASP A 162 -23.63 -11.01 -5.31
CA ASP A 162 -24.34 -10.92 -4.02
C ASP A 162 -23.37 -10.74 -2.84
N ILE A 163 -22.25 -11.47 -2.86
CA ILE A 163 -21.20 -11.34 -1.84
C ILE A 163 -20.58 -9.93 -1.89
N ALA A 164 -20.25 -9.42 -3.07
CA ALA A 164 -19.71 -8.06 -3.23
C ALA A 164 -20.68 -7.01 -2.70
N LYS A 165 -21.95 -7.08 -3.10
CA LYS A 165 -22.99 -6.17 -2.62
C LYS A 165 -23.10 -6.22 -1.10
N SER A 166 -23.16 -7.41 -0.52
CA SER A 166 -23.22 -7.59 0.93
C SER A 166 -21.99 -6.99 1.63
N VAL A 167 -20.78 -7.29 1.17
CA VAL A 167 -19.54 -6.78 1.77
C VAL A 167 -19.47 -5.25 1.69
N ASN A 168 -19.76 -4.68 0.54
CA ASN A 168 -19.74 -3.23 0.34
C ASN A 168 -20.78 -2.51 1.21
N ASN A 169 -21.97 -3.09 1.38
CA ASN A 169 -22.99 -2.57 2.31
C ASN A 169 -22.53 -2.61 3.77
N ASN A 170 -21.81 -3.68 4.17
CA ASN A 170 -21.25 -3.77 5.51
C ASN A 170 -20.16 -2.72 5.74
N PHE A 171 -19.26 -2.49 4.78
CA PHE A 171 -18.28 -1.40 4.87
C PHE A 171 -18.96 -0.04 4.99
N SER A 172 -19.99 0.23 4.19
CA SER A 172 -20.77 1.47 4.31
C SER A 172 -21.43 1.63 5.69
N ALA A 173 -22.00 0.55 6.24
CA ALA A 173 -22.58 0.55 7.58
C ALA A 173 -21.53 0.70 8.69
N MET A 174 -20.32 0.16 8.52
CA MET A 174 -19.19 0.38 9.44
C MET A 174 -18.77 1.85 9.44
N CYS A 175 -18.60 2.46 8.26
CA CYS A 175 -18.28 3.88 8.15
C CYS A 175 -19.34 4.77 8.83
N ALA A 176 -20.63 4.41 8.74
CA ALA A 176 -21.72 5.15 9.37
C ALA A 176 -21.61 5.22 10.90
N LYS A 177 -20.95 4.27 11.56
CA LYS A 177 -20.79 4.24 13.03
C LYS A 177 -19.83 5.31 13.55
N HIS A 178 -18.89 5.76 12.73
CA HIS A 178 -17.92 6.81 13.05
C HIS A 178 -17.93 7.86 11.94
N HIS A 179 -19.07 8.52 11.79
CA HIS A 179 -19.31 9.53 10.76
C HIS A 179 -18.20 10.59 10.73
N GLY A 180 -17.71 10.92 9.53
CA GLY A 180 -16.62 11.88 9.32
C GLY A 180 -15.20 11.31 9.55
N ARG A 181 -15.07 10.15 10.20
CA ARG A 181 -13.76 9.50 10.43
C ARG A 181 -13.50 8.31 9.51
N LEU A 182 -14.52 7.75 8.88
CA LEU A 182 -14.39 6.55 8.06
C LEU A 182 -15.03 6.72 6.69
N PHE A 183 -14.25 6.37 5.65
CA PHE A 183 -14.68 6.16 4.28
C PHE A 183 -14.16 4.80 3.80
N PHE A 184 -14.51 4.35 2.60
CA PHE A 184 -14.00 3.08 2.11
C PHE A 184 -13.79 3.00 0.59
N PHE A 185 -12.88 2.11 0.21
CA PHE A 185 -12.79 1.57 -1.15
C PHE A 185 -13.59 0.28 -1.24
N GLY A 186 -14.54 0.22 -2.17
CA GLY A 186 -15.37 -0.97 -2.42
C GLY A 186 -14.59 -2.10 -3.09
N THR A 187 -15.07 -3.32 -2.97
CA THR A 187 -14.56 -4.48 -3.72
C THR A 187 -15.48 -4.83 -4.89
N LEU A 188 -14.91 -5.38 -5.97
CA LEU A 188 -15.64 -5.75 -7.19
C LEU A 188 -15.72 -7.28 -7.37
N PRO A 189 -16.83 -7.80 -7.91
CA PRO A 189 -16.98 -9.22 -8.22
C PRO A 189 -16.27 -9.59 -9.54
N LEU A 190 -14.94 -9.52 -9.59
CA LEU A 190 -14.15 -9.66 -10.83
C LEU A 190 -14.25 -11.04 -11.51
N THR A 191 -14.82 -12.05 -10.82
CA THR A 191 -15.12 -13.36 -11.41
C THR A 191 -16.50 -13.42 -12.08
N ALA A 192 -17.35 -12.42 -11.88
CA ALA A 192 -18.70 -12.36 -12.44
C ALA A 192 -18.70 -11.83 -13.89
N PRO A 193 -19.79 -12.05 -14.66
CA PRO A 193 -19.99 -11.42 -15.96
C PRO A 193 -19.98 -9.89 -15.90
N LEU A 194 -19.69 -9.26 -17.04
CA LEU A 194 -19.54 -7.81 -17.15
C LEU A 194 -20.79 -7.05 -16.64
N GLU A 195 -21.99 -7.54 -16.89
CA GLU A 195 -23.23 -6.89 -16.48
C GLU A 195 -23.34 -6.79 -14.95
N VAL A 196 -22.88 -7.84 -14.23
CA VAL A 196 -22.84 -7.87 -12.76
C VAL A 196 -21.77 -6.90 -12.24
N LEU A 197 -20.62 -6.81 -12.91
CA LEU A 197 -19.56 -5.85 -12.58
C LEU A 197 -20.04 -4.40 -12.74
N LEU A 198 -20.68 -4.07 -13.87
CA LEU A 198 -21.24 -2.74 -14.12
C LEU A 198 -22.34 -2.37 -13.10
N ALA A 199 -23.22 -3.32 -12.76
CA ALA A 199 -24.22 -3.12 -11.72
C ALA A 199 -23.57 -2.89 -10.33
N SER A 200 -22.47 -3.60 -10.03
CA SER A 200 -21.71 -3.41 -8.79
C SER A 200 -21.05 -2.03 -8.73
N ILE A 201 -20.52 -1.53 -9.84
CA ILE A 201 -19.92 -0.18 -9.94
C ILE A 201 -20.98 0.89 -9.69
N SER A 202 -22.15 0.77 -10.33
CA SER A 202 -23.28 1.69 -10.11
C SER A 202 -23.76 1.67 -8.66
N HIS A 203 -23.86 0.48 -8.05
CA HIS A 203 -24.21 0.36 -6.64
C HIS A 203 -23.19 1.06 -5.74
N LEU A 204 -21.90 0.88 -6.01
CA LEU A 204 -20.82 1.49 -5.24
C LEU A 204 -20.82 3.02 -5.32
N SER A 205 -21.16 3.62 -6.47
CA SER A 205 -21.25 5.08 -6.60
C SER A 205 -22.38 5.70 -5.76
N ASP A 206 -23.40 4.92 -5.43
CA ASP A 206 -24.55 5.37 -4.63
C ASP A 206 -24.31 5.22 -3.11
N LEU A 207 -23.31 4.42 -2.69
CA LEU A 207 -23.01 4.23 -1.26
C LEU A 207 -22.35 5.48 -0.66
N LYS A 208 -22.98 6.03 0.40
CA LYS A 208 -22.63 7.34 1.01
C LYS A 208 -21.13 7.54 1.25
N TYR A 209 -20.45 6.52 1.78
CA TYR A 209 -19.05 6.59 2.24
C TYR A 209 -18.04 5.97 1.26
N CYS A 210 -18.51 5.43 0.13
CA CYS A 210 -17.63 4.86 -0.88
C CYS A 210 -16.89 5.99 -1.61
N ARG A 211 -15.57 5.85 -1.83
CA ARG A 211 -14.74 6.83 -2.56
C ARG A 211 -13.90 6.24 -3.68
N GLY A 212 -14.08 4.96 -3.95
CA GLY A 212 -13.38 4.27 -5.03
C GLY A 212 -13.52 2.76 -4.89
N VAL A 213 -12.63 2.03 -5.55
CA VAL A 213 -12.56 0.57 -5.48
C VAL A 213 -11.14 0.12 -5.19
N ILE A 214 -10.98 -0.98 -4.45
CA ILE A 214 -9.70 -1.70 -4.35
C ILE A 214 -9.73 -2.89 -5.31
N LEU A 215 -8.65 -3.10 -6.06
CA LEU A 215 -8.51 -4.23 -6.97
C LEU A 215 -7.10 -4.81 -6.97
N GLY A 216 -7.01 -6.13 -7.19
CA GLY A 216 -5.77 -6.88 -7.36
C GLY A 216 -5.21 -6.84 -8.78
N THR A 217 -4.01 -7.39 -8.97
CA THR A 217 -3.30 -7.33 -10.26
C THR A 217 -3.77 -8.35 -11.30
N SER A 218 -4.65 -9.30 -10.92
CA SER A 218 -5.14 -10.36 -11.81
C SER A 218 -6.26 -9.91 -12.75
N GLY A 219 -6.98 -8.82 -12.43
CA GLY A 219 -8.11 -8.36 -13.22
C GLY A 219 -9.20 -9.43 -13.33
N LEU A 220 -9.59 -9.78 -14.56
CA LEU A 220 -10.52 -10.91 -14.82
C LEU A 220 -9.81 -12.28 -14.88
N GLY A 221 -8.58 -12.37 -14.36
CA GLY A 221 -7.74 -13.57 -14.35
C GLY A 221 -6.61 -13.58 -15.39
N LYS A 222 -6.53 -12.57 -16.27
CA LYS A 222 -5.48 -12.45 -17.30
C LYS A 222 -4.53 -11.27 -17.09
N GLY A 223 -4.73 -10.49 -16.03
CA GLY A 223 -3.98 -9.26 -15.75
C GLY A 223 -4.74 -8.01 -16.16
N LEU A 224 -4.11 -6.85 -15.94
CA LEU A 224 -4.73 -5.53 -16.11
C LEU A 224 -4.61 -4.95 -17.53
N ASP A 225 -3.86 -5.62 -18.40
CA ASP A 225 -3.79 -5.38 -19.84
C ASP A 225 -4.79 -6.23 -20.64
N ASP A 226 -5.70 -6.97 -19.97
CA ASP A 226 -6.81 -7.65 -20.62
C ASP A 226 -7.77 -6.61 -21.25
N PRO A 227 -8.01 -6.63 -22.57
CA PRO A 227 -8.94 -5.70 -23.21
C PRO A 227 -10.36 -5.76 -22.64
N ASN A 228 -10.76 -6.89 -22.04
CA ASN A 228 -12.06 -7.03 -21.39
C ASN A 228 -12.19 -6.23 -20.08
N LEU A 229 -11.09 -5.68 -19.55
CA LEU A 229 -11.14 -4.73 -18.44
C LEU A 229 -11.40 -3.28 -18.87
N ILE A 230 -11.25 -2.93 -20.16
CA ILE A 230 -11.49 -1.56 -20.60
C ILE A 230 -12.90 -1.06 -20.23
N PRO A 231 -14.00 -1.78 -20.50
CA PRO A 231 -15.34 -1.32 -20.13
C PRO A 231 -15.51 -1.10 -18.62
N ILE A 232 -14.78 -1.85 -17.79
CA ILE A 232 -14.78 -1.72 -16.34
C ILE A 232 -14.02 -0.47 -15.91
N PHE A 233 -12.85 -0.20 -16.51
CA PHE A 233 -12.10 1.03 -16.25
C PHE A 233 -12.86 2.28 -16.73
N GLU A 234 -13.54 2.22 -17.88
CA GLU A 234 -14.40 3.29 -18.37
C GLU A 234 -15.55 3.57 -17.39
N ALA A 235 -16.23 2.52 -16.91
CA ALA A 235 -17.31 2.67 -15.94
C ALA A 235 -16.84 3.26 -14.60
N LEU A 236 -15.69 2.81 -14.08
CA LEU A 236 -15.08 3.36 -12.87
C LEU A 236 -14.69 4.84 -13.04
N ALA A 237 -14.09 5.19 -14.17
CA ALA A 237 -13.71 6.56 -14.49
C ALA A 237 -14.94 7.47 -14.62
N ALA A 238 -16.00 7.02 -15.31
CA ALA A 238 -17.25 7.75 -15.46
C ALA A 238 -17.99 7.94 -14.12
N ALA A 239 -17.88 6.98 -13.20
CA ALA A 239 -18.43 7.06 -11.84
C ALA A 239 -17.56 7.90 -10.87
N ASN A 240 -16.42 8.44 -11.33
CA ASN A 240 -15.42 9.12 -10.50
C ASN A 240 -14.99 8.29 -9.29
N LEU A 241 -14.84 6.98 -9.47
CA LEU A 241 -14.34 6.06 -8.45
C LEU A 241 -12.83 5.87 -8.64
N LEU A 242 -12.04 6.31 -7.67
CA LEU A 242 -10.59 6.09 -7.68
C LEU A 242 -10.29 4.59 -7.58
N VAL A 243 -9.38 4.09 -8.40
CA VAL A 243 -8.91 2.71 -8.30
C VAL A 243 -7.71 2.64 -7.38
N PHE A 244 -7.82 1.96 -6.25
CA PHE A 244 -6.67 1.57 -5.43
C PHE A 244 -6.15 0.21 -5.89
N LEU A 245 -5.05 0.21 -6.64
CA LEU A 245 -4.37 -1.01 -7.09
C LEU A 245 -3.44 -1.54 -6.01
N HIS A 246 -3.66 -2.78 -5.58
CA HIS A 246 -2.96 -3.37 -4.46
C HIS A 246 -2.42 -4.78 -4.80
N PRO A 247 -1.22 -5.17 -4.34
CA PRO A 247 -0.63 -6.48 -4.61
C PRO A 247 -1.26 -7.60 -3.78
N HIS A 248 -1.05 -8.84 -4.21
CA HIS A 248 -1.39 -10.03 -3.45
C HIS A 248 -0.59 -11.25 -3.91
N TYR A 249 -0.52 -11.46 -5.23
CA TYR A 249 -0.05 -12.71 -5.82
C TYR A 249 1.48 -12.84 -5.78
N GLY A 250 2.20 -11.75 -5.61
CA GLY A 250 3.66 -11.69 -5.57
C GLY A 250 4.31 -12.23 -6.84
N LEU A 251 5.42 -12.92 -6.67
CA LEU A 251 6.15 -13.61 -7.74
C LEU A 251 6.14 -15.12 -7.50
N PRO A 252 6.36 -15.95 -8.55
CA PRO A 252 6.43 -17.40 -8.40
C PRO A 252 7.46 -17.81 -7.34
N ASN A 253 7.06 -18.68 -6.40
CA ASN A 253 7.87 -19.01 -5.21
C ASN A 253 9.28 -19.54 -5.53
N GLY A 254 9.48 -20.14 -6.71
CA GLY A 254 10.78 -20.63 -7.16
C GLY A 254 11.85 -19.55 -7.31
N VAL A 255 11.48 -18.28 -7.47
CA VAL A 255 12.46 -17.18 -7.61
C VAL A 255 13.19 -16.85 -6.30
N TRP A 256 12.68 -17.30 -5.16
CA TRP A 256 13.27 -17.05 -3.84
C TRP A 256 14.39 -18.02 -3.46
N GLY A 257 14.53 -19.11 -4.21
CA GLY A 257 15.58 -20.11 -4.01
C GLY A 257 15.35 -21.05 -2.82
N PRO A 258 16.22 -22.05 -2.63
CA PRO A 258 16.01 -23.16 -1.71
C PRO A 258 16.09 -22.78 -0.23
N ARG A 259 16.62 -21.60 0.11
CA ARG A 259 16.77 -21.10 1.49
C ARG A 259 15.66 -20.12 1.89
N ALA A 260 14.65 -19.91 1.05
CA ALA A 260 13.61 -18.91 1.27
C ALA A 260 12.91 -19.05 2.64
N SER A 261 12.71 -20.28 3.12
CA SER A 261 12.11 -20.55 4.43
C SER A 261 12.93 -20.03 5.62
N GLU A 262 14.23 -19.79 5.45
CA GLU A 262 15.10 -19.22 6.49
C GLU A 262 14.86 -17.71 6.69
N TYR A 263 14.19 -17.05 5.74
CA TYR A 263 14.01 -15.59 5.72
C TYR A 263 12.59 -15.16 6.10
N GLY A 264 11.77 -16.10 6.60
CA GLY A 264 10.37 -15.85 6.91
C GLY A 264 9.62 -15.28 5.70
N HIS A 265 8.81 -14.23 5.92
CA HIS A 265 8.01 -13.59 4.87
C HIS A 265 8.71 -12.38 4.21
N VAL A 266 10.01 -12.16 4.47
CA VAL A 266 10.70 -10.94 4.01
C VAL A 266 10.73 -10.85 2.49
N LEU A 267 11.14 -11.90 1.77
CA LEU A 267 11.24 -11.84 0.30
C LEU A 267 9.87 -11.66 -0.39
N PRO A 268 8.82 -12.44 -0.05
CA PRO A 268 7.51 -12.25 -0.68
C PRO A 268 6.88 -10.87 -0.41
N LEU A 269 7.02 -10.33 0.81
CA LEU A 269 6.40 -9.06 1.19
C LEU A 269 7.22 -7.84 0.75
N ALA A 270 8.54 -7.84 0.99
CA ALA A 270 9.39 -6.69 0.69
C ALA A 270 9.78 -6.57 -0.80
N LEU A 271 9.78 -7.68 -1.54
CA LEU A 271 10.12 -7.71 -2.97
C LEU A 271 8.95 -8.15 -3.83
N GLY A 272 8.30 -9.27 -3.49
CA GLY A 272 7.23 -9.84 -4.30
C GLY A 272 6.09 -8.85 -4.57
N PHE A 273 5.52 -8.28 -3.51
CA PHE A 273 4.41 -7.32 -3.60
C PHE A 273 4.74 -6.07 -4.43
N PRO A 274 5.80 -5.29 -4.13
CA PRO A 274 6.11 -4.10 -4.92
C PRO A 274 6.50 -4.42 -6.37
N MET A 275 7.16 -5.56 -6.63
CA MET A 275 7.46 -6.00 -8.00
C MET A 275 6.19 -6.37 -8.78
N GLU A 276 5.24 -7.08 -8.14
CA GLU A 276 3.94 -7.41 -8.73
C GLU A 276 3.18 -6.15 -9.17
N THR A 277 3.07 -5.15 -8.27
CA THR A 277 2.45 -3.85 -8.60
C THR A 277 3.13 -3.19 -9.80
N THR A 278 4.47 -3.19 -9.82
CA THR A 278 5.25 -2.58 -10.90
C THR A 278 4.97 -3.26 -12.24
N ILE A 279 4.97 -4.59 -12.27
CA ILE A 279 4.70 -5.39 -13.47
C ILE A 279 3.28 -5.13 -13.99
N ALA A 280 2.30 -5.11 -13.09
CA ALA A 280 0.90 -4.90 -13.45
C ALA A 280 0.68 -3.52 -14.11
N VAL A 281 1.23 -2.45 -13.52
CA VAL A 281 1.10 -1.09 -14.07
C VAL A 281 1.91 -0.90 -15.34
N ALA A 282 3.11 -1.48 -15.43
CA ALA A 282 3.90 -1.46 -16.66
C ALA A 282 3.15 -2.14 -17.82
N ARG A 283 2.49 -3.27 -17.57
CA ARG A 283 1.62 -3.94 -18.55
C ARG A 283 0.44 -3.06 -18.98
N MET A 284 -0.26 -2.43 -18.04
CA MET A 284 -1.33 -1.48 -18.35
C MET A 284 -0.86 -0.33 -19.25
N TYR A 285 0.30 0.25 -18.92
CA TYR A 285 0.89 1.33 -19.68
C TYR A 285 1.27 0.89 -21.11
N LEU A 286 1.97 -0.23 -21.24
CA LEU A 286 2.38 -0.78 -22.54
C LEU A 286 1.17 -1.17 -23.41
N ALA A 287 0.06 -1.57 -22.80
CA ALA A 287 -1.20 -1.87 -23.48
C ALA A 287 -2.02 -0.62 -23.84
N GLY A 288 -1.58 0.59 -23.45
CA GLY A 288 -2.27 1.83 -23.75
C GLY A 288 -3.54 2.07 -22.94
N VAL A 289 -3.75 1.36 -21.82
CA VAL A 289 -4.98 1.48 -21.00
C VAL A 289 -5.19 2.93 -20.55
N PHE A 290 -4.12 3.60 -20.12
CA PHE A 290 -4.17 5.00 -19.68
C PHE A 290 -4.49 5.98 -20.82
N ASP A 291 -4.15 5.65 -22.07
CA ASP A 291 -4.49 6.45 -23.24
C ASP A 291 -5.93 6.20 -23.70
N GLN A 292 -6.39 4.96 -23.62
CA GLN A 292 -7.76 4.56 -23.95
C GLN A 292 -8.78 5.13 -22.95
N VAL A 293 -8.44 5.15 -21.66
CA VAL A 293 -9.32 5.67 -20.59
C VAL A 293 -8.66 6.87 -19.89
N ARG A 294 -8.63 8.03 -20.55
CA ARG A 294 -7.94 9.26 -20.08
C ARG A 294 -8.44 9.79 -18.73
N GLN A 295 -9.70 9.50 -18.38
CA GLN A 295 -10.31 9.92 -17.12
C GLN A 295 -10.01 8.95 -15.96
N LEU A 296 -9.42 7.78 -16.24
CA LEU A 296 -9.03 6.83 -15.20
C LEU A 296 -8.09 7.52 -14.20
N ARG A 297 -8.36 7.30 -12.91
CA ARG A 297 -7.49 7.70 -11.80
C ARG A 297 -7.18 6.46 -10.99
N MET A 298 -5.89 6.27 -10.70
CA MET A 298 -5.42 5.08 -10.01
C MET A 298 -4.41 5.44 -8.93
N LEU A 299 -4.68 5.03 -7.70
CA LEU A 299 -3.75 5.04 -6.58
C LEU A 299 -2.99 3.71 -6.54
N LEU A 300 -1.66 3.79 -6.46
CA LEU A 300 -0.81 2.61 -6.39
C LEU A 300 -0.31 2.37 -4.97
N ALA A 301 -0.46 1.14 -4.51
CA ALA A 301 0.11 0.68 -3.24
C ALA A 301 1.65 0.78 -3.24
N HIS A 302 2.20 1.03 -2.04
CA HIS A 302 3.62 1.01 -1.73
C HIS A 302 4.45 1.94 -2.63
N SER A 303 3.98 3.18 -2.78
CA SER A 303 4.53 4.21 -3.68
C SER A 303 4.71 3.75 -5.14
N GLY A 304 3.83 2.88 -5.63
CA GLY A 304 3.93 2.31 -6.98
C GLY A 304 4.88 1.12 -7.06
N GLY A 305 5.20 0.51 -5.92
CA GLY A 305 6.18 -0.55 -5.79
C GLY A 305 7.59 -0.05 -6.12
N THR A 306 8.06 -0.36 -7.33
CA THR A 306 9.38 0.09 -7.83
C THR A 306 9.26 1.02 -9.03
N LEU A 307 8.04 1.40 -9.42
CA LEU A 307 7.78 2.18 -10.62
C LEU A 307 8.48 3.55 -10.64
N PRO A 308 8.48 4.38 -9.56
CA PRO A 308 9.23 5.64 -9.58
C PRO A 308 10.72 5.47 -9.88
N PHE A 309 11.32 4.39 -9.37
CA PHE A 309 12.73 4.09 -9.58
C PHE A 309 13.02 3.55 -10.99
N LEU A 310 12.09 2.76 -11.55
CA LEU A 310 12.27 2.09 -12.83
C LEU A 310 11.71 2.85 -14.05
N ALA A 311 10.94 3.92 -13.86
CA ALA A 311 10.29 4.68 -14.93
C ALA A 311 11.28 5.13 -16.04
N GLY A 312 12.45 5.66 -15.67
CA GLY A 312 13.48 6.04 -16.64
C GLY A 312 14.04 4.85 -17.44
N ARG A 313 14.16 3.68 -16.80
CA ARG A 313 14.59 2.45 -17.47
C ARG A 313 13.51 1.93 -18.41
N ILE A 314 12.25 1.97 -18.00
CA ILE A 314 11.11 1.57 -18.84
C ILE A 314 11.06 2.42 -20.11
N GLU A 315 11.13 3.76 -19.97
CA GLU A 315 11.15 4.67 -21.13
C GLU A 315 12.34 4.41 -22.06
N SER A 316 13.54 4.22 -21.49
CA SER A 316 14.73 3.89 -22.28
C SER A 316 14.58 2.57 -23.03
N CYS A 317 14.06 1.52 -22.38
CA CYS A 317 13.79 0.24 -23.02
C CYS A 317 12.77 0.36 -24.15
N ILE A 318 11.68 1.12 -23.97
CA ILE A 318 10.68 1.35 -25.03
C ILE A 318 11.29 2.06 -26.23
N PHE A 319 12.08 3.12 -26.00
CA PHE A 319 12.68 3.90 -27.07
C PHE A 319 13.68 3.09 -27.90
N HIS A 320 14.38 2.15 -27.27
CA HIS A 320 15.40 1.31 -27.90
C HIS A 320 14.88 -0.09 -28.31
N ASP A 321 13.59 -0.36 -28.18
CA ASP A 321 13.01 -1.64 -28.60
C ASP A 321 12.69 -1.63 -30.10
N ASP A 322 13.42 -2.44 -30.86
CA ASP A 322 13.32 -2.54 -32.32
C ASP A 322 11.93 -2.98 -32.80
N GLN A 323 11.22 -3.81 -32.04
CA GLN A 323 9.87 -4.21 -32.42
C GLN A 323 8.90 -3.04 -32.26
N LEU A 324 8.88 -2.39 -31.09
CA LEU A 324 7.96 -1.28 -30.82
C LEU A 324 8.19 -0.09 -31.77
N VAL A 325 9.44 0.21 -32.10
CA VAL A 325 9.78 1.30 -33.04
C VAL A 325 9.27 0.98 -34.45
N ARG A 326 9.54 -0.22 -34.97
CA ARG A 326 9.10 -0.61 -36.33
C ARG A 326 7.58 -0.71 -36.46
N GLU A 327 6.88 -1.11 -35.41
CA GLU A 327 5.41 -1.13 -35.35
C GLU A 327 4.79 0.27 -35.19
N GLY A 328 5.61 1.33 -35.10
CA GLY A 328 5.13 2.71 -34.97
C GLY A 328 4.53 3.03 -33.59
N LYS A 329 4.75 2.19 -32.57
CA LYS A 329 4.27 2.40 -31.19
C LYS A 329 5.07 3.46 -30.42
N VAL A 330 6.24 3.85 -30.93
CA VAL A 330 7.14 4.84 -30.35
C VAL A 330 7.07 6.16 -31.14
N GLY A 331 5.87 6.76 -31.16
CA GLY A 331 5.63 8.03 -31.86
C GLY A 331 6.05 9.27 -31.05
N PRO A 332 6.22 10.44 -31.72
CA PRO A 332 6.60 11.71 -31.06
C PRO A 332 5.53 12.27 -30.12
N HIS A 333 4.29 11.80 -30.22
CA HIS A 333 3.16 12.21 -29.38
C HIS A 333 2.76 11.13 -28.36
N ARG A 334 3.58 10.09 -28.18
CA ARG A 334 3.34 9.08 -27.14
C ARG A 334 3.40 9.76 -25.77
N ARG A 335 2.40 9.53 -24.93
CA ARG A 335 2.46 9.89 -23.51
C ARG A 335 3.44 8.95 -22.82
N THR A 336 4.39 9.52 -22.12
CA THR A 336 5.42 8.79 -21.39
C THR A 336 4.87 8.25 -20.05
N VAL A 337 5.60 7.34 -19.41
CA VAL A 337 5.34 6.93 -18.02
C VAL A 337 5.27 8.16 -17.10
N TRP A 338 6.11 9.18 -17.33
CA TRP A 338 6.13 10.41 -16.53
C TRP A 338 4.84 11.22 -16.66
N ASP A 339 4.26 11.28 -17.86
CA ASP A 339 2.98 11.95 -18.09
C ASP A 339 1.85 11.21 -17.36
N VAL A 340 1.85 9.87 -17.42
CA VAL A 340 0.88 9.04 -16.70
C VAL A 340 0.99 9.22 -15.18
N LEU A 341 2.22 9.25 -14.64
CA LEU A 341 2.50 9.48 -13.22
C LEU A 341 2.01 10.84 -12.73
N LYS A 342 2.07 11.88 -13.56
CA LYS A 342 1.63 13.24 -13.20
C LYS A 342 0.14 13.51 -13.46
N GLU A 343 -0.49 12.78 -14.38
CA GLU A 343 -1.87 13.07 -14.80
C GLU A 343 -2.91 12.10 -14.22
N GLN A 344 -2.61 10.81 -14.20
CA GLN A 344 -3.62 9.75 -13.94
C GLN A 344 -3.32 8.92 -12.70
N VAL A 345 -2.05 8.78 -12.33
CA VAL A 345 -1.62 7.95 -11.21
C VAL A 345 -1.38 8.79 -9.95
N TYR A 346 -1.77 8.26 -8.80
CA TYR A 346 -1.43 8.72 -7.47
C TYR A 346 -0.60 7.63 -6.79
N LEU A 347 0.23 8.00 -5.83
CA LEU A 347 1.07 7.07 -5.09
C LEU A 347 0.73 7.17 -3.60
N ASP A 348 0.61 6.05 -2.89
CA ASP A 348 0.65 6.12 -1.44
C ASP A 348 2.07 6.44 -0.94
N ALA A 349 2.20 6.78 0.35
CA ALA A 349 3.48 7.04 1.01
C ALA A 349 3.95 5.86 1.88
N VAL A 350 3.50 4.63 1.61
CA VAL A 350 3.91 3.42 2.33
C VAL A 350 5.23 2.91 1.76
N ILE A 351 6.33 3.56 2.15
CA ILE A 351 7.67 3.33 1.58
C ILE A 351 8.78 3.26 2.64
N TYR A 352 8.45 3.54 3.90
CA TYR A 352 9.28 3.38 5.10
C TYR A 352 10.58 4.20 5.18
N SER A 353 11.00 4.85 4.09
CA SER A 353 12.22 5.67 4.05
C SER A 353 12.04 6.90 3.17
N GLU A 354 12.65 8.01 3.59
CA GLU A 354 12.73 9.25 2.85
C GLU A 354 13.42 9.09 1.49
N VAL A 355 14.29 8.08 1.30
CA VAL A 355 14.96 7.82 0.02
C VAL A 355 13.93 7.45 -1.05
N GLY A 356 13.09 6.45 -0.74
CA GLY A 356 12.03 6.04 -1.65
C GLY A 356 10.95 7.11 -1.80
N LEU A 357 10.60 7.80 -0.71
CA LEU A 357 9.58 8.85 -0.75
C LEU A 357 10.01 10.04 -1.63
N LYS A 358 11.27 10.48 -1.56
CA LYS A 358 11.80 11.55 -2.43
C LYS A 358 11.74 11.14 -3.91
N ALA A 359 12.09 9.89 -4.24
CA ALA A 359 11.97 9.40 -5.61
C ALA A 359 10.50 9.38 -6.10
N ALA A 360 9.56 9.02 -5.22
CA ALA A 360 8.14 9.07 -5.54
C ALA A 360 7.62 10.50 -5.75
N ILE A 361 8.08 11.45 -4.92
CA ILE A 361 7.79 12.89 -5.07
C ILE A 361 8.38 13.44 -6.38
N ASP A 362 9.63 13.11 -6.73
CA ASP A 362 10.23 13.56 -7.99
C ASP A 362 9.46 13.03 -9.21
N ALA A 363 8.91 11.81 -9.11
CA ALA A 363 8.19 11.16 -10.19
C ALA A 363 6.76 11.72 -10.38
N SER A 364 6.00 11.90 -9.30
CA SER A 364 4.56 12.26 -9.38
C SER A 364 4.22 13.66 -8.88
N GLY A 365 5.10 14.31 -8.11
CA GLY A 365 4.82 15.58 -7.41
C GLY A 365 4.20 15.37 -6.03
N SER A 366 4.54 16.23 -5.07
CA SER A 366 4.09 16.10 -3.66
C SER A 366 2.57 16.20 -3.50
N ASP A 367 1.85 16.80 -4.46
CA ASP A 367 0.40 16.90 -4.51
C ASP A 367 -0.29 15.58 -4.91
N ARG A 368 0.48 14.56 -5.30
CA ARG A 368 -0.04 13.25 -5.73
C ARG A 368 0.37 12.08 -4.82
N LEU A 369 1.03 12.39 -3.70
CA LEU A 369 1.38 11.43 -2.66
C LEU A 369 0.34 11.47 -1.53
N MET A 370 -0.04 10.31 -1.00
CA MET A 370 -1.03 10.20 0.10
C MET A 370 -0.55 9.25 1.20
N PHE A 371 -0.63 9.67 2.45
CA PHE A 371 -0.21 8.86 3.60
C PHE A 371 -1.05 7.59 3.76
N GLY A 372 -0.38 6.53 4.21
CA GLY A 372 -0.98 5.22 4.45
C GLY A 372 -0.21 4.45 5.52
N THR A 373 -0.85 3.46 6.15
CA THR A 373 -0.22 2.66 7.23
C THR A 373 -0.02 1.18 6.90
N ASP A 374 -0.79 0.66 5.95
CA ASP A 374 -0.93 -0.78 5.68
C ASP A 374 -1.39 -1.58 6.93
N HIS A 375 -2.07 -0.91 7.87
CA HIS A 375 -2.64 -1.58 9.03
C HIS A 375 -3.69 -2.61 8.57
N PRO A 376 -3.73 -3.82 9.17
CA PRO A 376 -2.99 -4.25 10.36
C PRO A 376 -1.83 -5.22 10.05
N PHE A 377 -1.26 -5.21 8.84
CA PHE A 377 -0.38 -6.30 8.40
C PHE A 377 0.98 -6.35 9.10
N PHE A 378 1.46 -5.23 9.64
CA PHE A 378 2.77 -5.11 10.30
C PHE A 378 2.63 -4.66 11.76
N PRO A 379 2.05 -5.51 12.64
CA PRO A 379 1.95 -5.21 14.06
C PRO A 379 3.32 -5.28 14.74
N PRO A 380 3.50 -4.65 15.91
CA PRO A 380 4.70 -4.84 16.71
C PRO A 380 4.87 -6.30 17.16
N ILE A 381 6.12 -6.79 17.14
CA ILE A 381 6.45 -8.16 17.59
C ILE A 381 6.97 -8.18 19.02
N THR A 382 7.66 -7.12 19.44
CA THR A 382 8.37 -7.03 20.74
C THR A 382 7.76 -6.02 21.70
N THR A 383 6.75 -5.26 21.27
CA THR A 383 6.06 -4.25 22.07
C THR A 383 4.55 -4.49 22.03
N ASP A 384 3.80 -3.75 22.84
CA ASP A 384 2.34 -3.87 22.93
C ASP A 384 1.65 -3.50 21.60
N GLU A 385 0.81 -4.41 21.08
CA GLU A 385 0.02 -4.18 19.87
C GLU A 385 -1.04 -3.08 20.05
N GLN A 386 -1.43 -2.76 21.30
CA GLN A 386 -2.34 -1.65 21.61
C GLN A 386 -1.63 -0.28 21.64
N GLY A 387 -0.29 -0.27 21.63
CA GLY A 387 0.55 0.92 21.69
C GLY A 387 0.94 1.46 20.31
N GLN A 388 2.10 2.13 20.25
CA GLN A 388 2.64 2.70 19.02
C GLN A 388 3.15 1.62 18.06
N TRP A 389 2.80 1.75 16.78
CA TRP A 389 3.23 0.87 15.71
C TRP A 389 4.42 1.48 14.98
N GLU A 390 5.53 0.76 15.01
CA GLU A 390 6.76 1.16 14.34
C GLU A 390 6.57 1.34 12.83
N SER A 391 5.73 0.50 12.21
CA SER A 391 5.36 0.59 10.79
C SER A 391 4.73 1.94 10.42
N VAL A 392 3.94 2.54 11.32
CA VAL A 392 3.34 3.88 11.14
C VAL A 392 4.39 4.96 11.31
N ARG A 393 5.19 4.87 12.39
CA ARG A 393 6.24 5.86 12.71
C ARG A 393 7.24 6.00 11.56
N LEU A 394 7.67 4.89 10.97
CA LEU A 394 8.62 4.89 9.84
C LEU A 394 8.10 5.68 8.63
N ASN A 395 6.83 5.51 8.26
CA ASN A 395 6.24 6.27 7.14
C ASN A 395 6.06 7.76 7.50
N ALA A 396 5.61 8.08 8.72
CA ALA A 396 5.49 9.47 9.16
C ALA A 396 6.85 10.18 9.20
N GLU A 397 7.91 9.48 9.64
CA GLU A 397 9.28 10.00 9.63
C GLU A 397 9.84 10.15 8.23
N ALA A 398 9.53 9.24 7.31
CA ALA A 398 9.89 9.37 5.90
C ALA A 398 9.33 10.68 5.33
N VAL A 399 8.07 11.01 5.60
CA VAL A 399 7.46 12.29 5.19
C VAL A 399 8.19 13.48 5.82
N ALA A 400 8.39 13.47 7.14
CA ALA A 400 9.06 14.56 7.85
C ALA A 400 10.49 14.82 7.34
N LYS A 401 11.26 13.76 7.09
CA LYS A 401 12.63 13.85 6.56
C LYS A 401 12.68 14.20 5.06
N ALA A 402 11.65 13.83 4.30
CA ALA A 402 11.61 14.12 2.87
C ALA A 402 11.34 15.59 2.57
N VAL A 403 10.35 16.18 3.25
CA VAL A 403 9.81 17.51 2.92
C VAL A 403 9.79 18.50 4.09
N GLY A 404 10.32 18.11 5.24
CA GLY A 404 10.34 18.93 6.46
C GLY A 404 9.04 18.82 7.26
N GLN A 405 9.16 18.67 8.58
CA GLN A 405 8.00 18.57 9.47
C GLN A 405 7.18 19.87 9.44
N GLY A 406 5.86 19.73 9.24
CA GLY A 406 4.92 20.87 9.24
C GLY A 406 4.94 21.75 7.99
N SER A 407 5.73 21.40 6.97
CA SER A 407 5.71 22.07 5.65
C SER A 407 4.36 21.91 4.96
N ALA A 408 4.12 22.70 3.90
CA ALA A 408 2.90 22.59 3.11
C ALA A 408 2.80 21.23 2.42
N GLU A 409 3.93 20.69 1.97
CA GLU A 409 4.05 19.37 1.35
C GLU A 409 3.80 18.25 2.37
N ALA A 410 4.33 18.37 3.60
CA ALA A 410 4.01 17.42 4.66
C ALA A 410 2.51 17.42 4.95
N LYS A 411 1.89 18.61 5.00
CA LYS A 411 0.45 18.76 5.18
C LYS A 411 -0.36 18.13 4.06
N ALA A 412 0.11 18.30 2.82
CA ALA A 412 -0.48 17.70 1.63
C ALA A 412 -0.44 16.18 1.69
N ILE A 413 0.74 15.59 1.89
CA ILE A 413 0.96 14.14 1.88
C ILE A 413 0.20 13.47 3.04
N MET A 414 0.27 14.04 4.24
CA MET A 414 -0.34 13.46 5.44
C MET A 414 -1.87 13.52 5.45
N GLY A 415 -2.52 14.29 4.56
CA GLY A 415 -3.99 14.25 4.49
C GLY A 415 -4.66 15.14 3.46
N ALA A 416 -4.17 16.37 3.21
CA ALA A 416 -4.90 17.31 2.35
C ALA A 416 -5.02 16.83 0.89
N ASN A 417 -4.06 16.05 0.39
CA ASN A 417 -4.19 15.40 -0.92
C ASN A 417 -5.32 14.36 -0.94
N ALA A 418 -5.40 13.51 0.08
CA ALA A 418 -6.46 12.51 0.19
C ALA A 418 -7.83 13.18 0.31
N ILE A 419 -7.96 14.23 1.13
CA ILE A 419 -9.19 15.02 1.27
C ILE A 419 -9.67 15.54 -0.09
N ARG A 420 -8.77 16.19 -0.84
CA ARG A 420 -9.07 16.75 -2.17
C ARG A 420 -9.44 15.67 -3.18
N VAL A 421 -8.61 14.64 -3.32
CA VAL A 421 -8.75 13.64 -4.38
C VAL A 421 -9.92 12.70 -4.12
N LEU A 422 -10.16 12.34 -2.86
CA LEU A 422 -11.24 11.43 -2.45
C LEU A 422 -12.48 12.16 -1.96
N ARG A 423 -12.56 13.50 -2.03
CA ARG A 423 -13.77 14.26 -1.67
C ARG A 423 -14.28 13.90 -0.26
N LEU A 424 -13.38 13.93 0.71
CA LEU A 424 -13.67 13.47 2.08
C LEU A 424 -14.46 14.51 2.90
N GLU A 425 -14.47 15.76 2.45
CA GLU A 425 -15.31 16.84 3.01
C GLU A 425 -16.73 16.86 2.42
N GLU A 426 -16.97 16.15 1.31
CA GLU A 426 -18.30 16.05 0.71
C GLU A 426 -19.14 14.97 1.39
N ARG A 427 -20.46 15.20 1.50
CA ARG A 427 -21.43 14.25 2.09
C ARG A 427 -21.19 13.90 3.57
N ALA A 428 -20.67 14.87 4.35
CA ALA A 428 -20.83 14.88 5.81
C ALA A 428 -22.33 14.86 6.17
#